data_AF-A0A1W1BBX9-F1
#
_entry.id   AF-A0A1W1BBX9-F1
#
_cell.length_a   1.000
_cell.length_b   1.000
_cell.length_c   1.000
_cell.angle_alpha   90.00
_cell.angle_beta   90.00
_cell.angle_gamma   90.00
#
_symmetry.space_group_name_H-M   'P 1'
#
loop_
_entity.id
_entity.type
_entity.pdbx_description
1 polymer ?
#
loop_
_entity_poly.entity_id
_entity_poly.type
_entity_poly.pdbx_seq_one_letter_code
_entity_poly.pdbx_strand_id
1 'polypeptide(L)'
;MNKKFWTAPIKSYQYISSMLPASCRYYPTCSEYAKWSFETSSPYSSFANSTLRILRCNQLFDGGIDYPLIRYKSPSINIFNKSFEIDIKVKYWIVPKIGTKKYFVIKSFDF
;
A
#
# COMPACT_ATOMS: atom_id res chain seq x y z
N MET A 1 2.89 8.56 -15.50
CA MET A 1 2.40 9.48 -14.46
C MET A 1 3.18 9.27 -13.17
N ASN A 2 3.65 10.34 -12.53
CA ASN A 2 4.40 10.25 -11.28
C ASN A 2 3.51 9.74 -10.14
N LYS A 3 3.87 8.60 -9.52
CA LYS A 3 3.16 8.03 -8.36
C LYS A 3 3.05 9.01 -7.17
N LYS A 4 3.97 9.98 -7.10
CA LYS A 4 3.96 11.07 -6.10
C LYS A 4 2.73 11.98 -6.20
N PHE A 5 2.18 12.18 -7.40
CA PHE A 5 1.02 13.05 -7.62
C PHE A 5 -0.22 12.52 -6.88
N TRP A 6 -0.53 11.23 -7.05
CA TRP A 6 -1.69 10.59 -6.43
C TRP A 6 -1.58 10.43 -4.91
N THR A 7 -0.35 10.38 -4.38
CA THR A 7 -0.12 10.22 -2.94
C THR A 7 -0.01 11.53 -2.17
N ALA A 8 0.13 12.66 -2.87
CA ALA A 8 0.19 14.00 -2.25
C ALA A 8 -1.02 14.32 -1.36
N PRO A 9 -2.29 14.21 -1.81
CA PRO A 9 -3.44 14.53 -0.96
C PRO A 9 -3.54 13.62 0.27
N ILE A 10 -3.15 12.34 0.11
CA ILE A 10 -3.15 11.37 1.22
C ILE A 10 -2.13 11.78 2.29
N LYS A 11 -0.93 12.23 1.88
CA LYS A 11 0.10 12.71 2.82
C LYS A 11 -0.34 13.97 3.56
N SER A 12 -0.97 14.92 2.86
CA SER A 12 -1.53 16.12 3.49
C SER A 12 -2.58 15.74 4.54
N TYR A 13 -3.46 14.78 4.23
CA TYR A 13 -4.43 14.27 5.20
C TYR A 13 -3.76 13.52 6.36
N GLN A 14 -2.71 12.72 6.12
CA GLN A 14 -1.97 12.04 7.19
C GLN A 14 -1.36 13.02 8.19
N TYR A 15 -0.90 14.20 7.74
CA TYR A 15 -0.40 15.26 8.63
C TYR A 15 -1.50 15.78 9.56
N ILE A 16 -2.68 16.07 9.02
CA ILE A 16 -3.84 16.53 9.80
C ILE A 16 -4.32 15.41 10.74
N SER A 17 -4.44 14.19 10.23
CA SER A 17 -4.91 13.02 10.98
C SER A 17 -4.03 12.67 12.18
N SER A 18 -2.76 13.08 12.19
CA SER A 18 -1.87 12.86 13.34
C SER A 18 -2.32 13.62 14.60
N MET A 19 -3.16 14.65 14.44
CA MET A 19 -3.73 15.44 15.54
C MET A 19 -5.10 14.91 15.99
N LEU A 20 -5.68 13.95 15.27
CA LEU A 20 -6.98 13.35 15.58
C LEU A 20 -6.80 11.99 16.25
N PRO A 21 -7.76 11.54 17.08
CA PRO A 21 -7.72 10.21 17.66
C PRO A 21 -7.77 9.12 16.56
N ALA A 22 -7.09 8.00 16.81
CA ALA A 22 -7.08 6.86 15.90
C ALA A 22 -8.48 6.25 15.80
N SER A 23 -9.13 6.41 14.64
CA SER A 23 -10.50 5.96 14.39
C SER A 23 -10.64 4.79 13.41
N CYS A 24 -9.61 4.53 12.59
CA CYS A 24 -9.71 3.50 11.56
C CYS A 24 -9.65 2.10 12.21
N ARG A 25 -10.64 1.24 11.88
CA ARG A 25 -10.80 -0.12 12.41
C ARG A 25 -9.89 -1.16 11.75
N TYR A 26 -9.19 -0.78 10.70
CA TYR A 26 -8.31 -1.67 9.94
C TYR A 26 -6.83 -1.33 10.15
N TYR A 27 -5.98 -2.36 10.09
CA TYR A 27 -4.54 -2.24 9.97
C TYR A 27 -4.07 -2.68 8.57
N PRO A 28 -3.21 -1.90 7.88
CA PRO A 28 -2.84 -0.52 8.19
C PRO A 28 -4.06 0.42 8.13
N THR A 29 -3.91 1.64 8.66
CA THR A 29 -4.98 2.65 8.63
C THR A 29 -5.44 2.94 7.20
N CYS A 30 -6.64 3.48 7.07
CA CYS A 30 -7.33 3.69 5.80
C CYS A 30 -6.52 4.59 4.84
N SER A 31 -5.88 5.63 5.37
CA SER A 31 -4.97 6.52 4.63
C SER A 31 -3.64 5.85 4.26
N GLU A 32 -3.06 5.06 5.16
CA GLU A 32 -1.82 4.33 4.88
C GLU A 32 -2.04 3.18 3.89
N TYR A 33 -3.18 2.47 3.96
CA TYR A 33 -3.64 1.52 2.95
C TYR A 33 -3.73 2.17 1.58
N ALA A 34 -4.40 3.33 1.49
CA ALA A 34 -4.55 4.04 0.23
C ALA A 34 -3.17 4.39 -0.35
N LYS A 35 -2.28 4.94 0.47
CA LYS A 35 -0.90 5.25 0.08
C LYS A 35 -0.15 4.03 -0.45
N TRP A 36 -0.20 2.88 0.24
CA TRP A 36 0.45 1.65 -0.22
C TRP A 36 -0.13 1.17 -1.56
N SER A 37 -1.45 1.24 -1.70
CA SER A 37 -2.16 0.84 -2.91
C SER A 37 -1.79 1.72 -4.11
N PHE A 38 -1.77 3.06 -3.96
CA PHE A 38 -1.37 4.00 -5.00
C PHE A 38 0.11 3.92 -5.39
N GLU A 39 0.98 3.50 -4.47
CA GLU A 39 2.40 3.31 -4.76
C GLU A 39 2.70 2.00 -5.49
N THR A 40 1.87 0.97 -5.31
CA THR A 40 2.13 -0.38 -5.83
C THR A 40 1.23 -0.78 -7.00
N SER A 41 0.04 -0.21 -7.13
CA SER A 41 -0.96 -0.58 -8.13
C SER A 41 -1.37 0.59 -9.04
N SER A 42 -2.30 0.36 -9.96
CA SER A 42 -2.83 1.40 -10.83
C SER A 42 -3.71 2.38 -10.04
N PRO A 43 -3.73 3.68 -10.39
CA PRO A 43 -4.47 4.70 -9.62
C PRO A 43 -5.97 4.43 -9.57
N TYR A 44 -6.58 3.95 -10.67
CA TYR A 44 -8.01 3.62 -10.70
C TYR A 44 -8.37 2.46 -9.77
N SER A 45 -7.57 1.38 -9.79
CA SER A 45 -7.79 0.25 -8.87
C SER A 45 -7.53 0.66 -7.42
N SER A 46 -6.51 1.49 -7.19
CA SER A 46 -6.19 2.03 -5.87
C SER A 46 -7.35 2.86 -5.31
N PHE A 47 -7.93 3.72 -6.14
CA PHE A 47 -9.05 4.58 -5.76
C PHE A 47 -10.27 3.74 -5.38
N ALA A 48 -10.68 2.80 -6.24
CA ALA A 48 -11.82 1.93 -5.97
C ALA A 48 -11.64 1.10 -4.68
N ASN A 49 -10.47 0.45 -4.51
CA ASN A 49 -10.19 -0.35 -3.33
C ASN A 49 -10.12 0.50 -2.04
N SER A 50 -9.55 1.69 -2.11
CA SER A 50 -9.45 2.61 -0.97
C SER A 50 -10.82 3.14 -0.57
N THR A 51 -11.63 3.58 -1.53
CA THR A 51 -13.01 4.04 -1.29
C THR A 51 -13.85 2.94 -0.67
N LEU A 52 -13.80 1.72 -1.23
CA LEU A 52 -14.52 0.57 -0.67
C LEU A 52 -14.05 0.23 0.76
N ARG A 53 -12.77 0.41 1.07
CA ARG A 53 -12.25 0.22 2.44
C ARG A 53 -12.74 1.30 3.39
N ILE A 54 -12.76 2.57 2.97
CA ILE A 54 -13.28 3.68 3.78
C ILE A 54 -14.77 3.45 4.10
N LEU A 55 -15.56 3.06 3.10
CA LEU A 55 -16.99 2.76 3.29
C LEU A 55 -17.22 1.63 4.29
N ARG A 56 -16.34 0.62 4.33
CA ARG A 56 -16.38 -0.48 5.31
C ARG A 56 -15.78 -0.11 6.66
N CYS A 57 -15.06 1.00 6.78
CA CYS A 57 -14.40 1.40 8.03
C CYS A 57 -15.38 2.08 8.99
N ASN A 58 -16.38 1.35 9.44
CA ASN A 58 -17.36 1.79 10.43
C ASN A 58 -17.82 0.61 11.31
N GLN A 59 -18.69 0.85 12.28
CA GLN A 59 -19.10 -0.14 13.27
C GLN A 59 -19.90 -1.33 12.71
N LEU A 60 -20.48 -1.18 11.52
CA LEU A 60 -21.31 -2.20 10.86
C LEU A 60 -20.47 -3.33 10.22
N PHE A 61 -19.15 -3.20 10.18
CA PHE A 61 -18.25 -4.20 9.60
C PHE A 61 -17.12 -4.55 10.56
N ASP A 62 -16.66 -5.79 10.49
CA ASP A 62 -15.50 -6.23 11.25
C ASP A 62 -14.24 -5.51 10.78
N GLY A 63 -13.46 -5.05 11.75
CA GLY A 63 -12.13 -4.51 11.56
C GLY A 63 -11.08 -5.61 11.42
N GLY A 64 -9.81 -5.23 11.50
CA GLY A 64 -8.69 -6.18 11.53
C GLY A 64 -7.60 -5.90 10.50
N ILE A 65 -6.79 -6.92 10.21
CA ILE A 65 -5.64 -6.79 9.32
C ILE A 65 -6.09 -7.02 7.88
N ASP A 66 -5.96 -6.00 7.04
CA ASP A 66 -6.27 -6.09 5.61
C ASP A 66 -5.18 -5.34 4.83
N TYR A 67 -4.29 -6.07 4.17
CA TYR A 67 -3.22 -5.48 3.36
C TYR A 67 -3.67 -5.30 1.90
N PRO A 68 -3.15 -4.29 1.17
CA PRO A 68 -3.45 -4.12 -0.24
C PRO A 68 -3.10 -5.38 -1.05
N LEU A 69 -4.03 -5.81 -1.89
CA LEU A 69 -3.86 -6.93 -2.81
C LEU A 69 -3.58 -6.40 -4.21
N ILE A 70 -2.41 -6.74 -4.75
CA ILE A 70 -1.98 -6.33 -6.10
C ILE A 70 -1.77 -7.53 -7.01
N ARG A 71 -1.80 -7.27 -8.32
CA ARG A 71 -1.28 -8.21 -9.32
C ARG A 71 0.14 -7.80 -9.67
N TYR A 72 1.12 -8.50 -9.10
CA TYR A 72 2.52 -8.26 -9.37
C TYR A 72 2.91 -8.78 -10.77
N LYS A 73 3.68 -8.00 -11.52
CA LYS A 73 4.38 -8.43 -12.73
C LYS A 73 5.87 -8.33 -12.42
N SER A 74 6.59 -9.45 -12.52
CA SER A 74 8.03 -9.44 -12.31
C SER A 74 8.69 -8.50 -13.33
N PRO A 75 9.54 -7.55 -12.92
CA PRO A 75 10.38 -6.84 -13.85
C PRO A 75 11.28 -7.83 -14.58
N SER A 76 11.52 -7.61 -15.87
CA SER A 76 12.55 -8.34 -16.61
C SER A 76 13.91 -7.83 -16.13
N ILE A 77 14.53 -8.53 -15.19
CA ILE A 77 15.83 -8.16 -14.65
C ILE A 77 16.89 -8.65 -15.63
N ASN A 78 17.57 -7.74 -16.32
CA ASN A 78 18.82 -8.06 -17.01
C ASN A 78 19.93 -8.05 -15.96
N ILE A 79 20.22 -9.24 -15.42
CA ILE A 79 21.13 -9.47 -14.28
C ILE A 79 22.62 -9.24 -14.65
N PHE A 80 22.93 -9.01 -15.92
CA PHE A 80 24.29 -8.76 -16.36
C PHE A 80 24.70 -7.29 -16.14
N ASN A 81 25.71 -7.10 -15.28
CA ASN A 81 26.55 -5.91 -15.16
C ASN A 81 26.02 -4.77 -14.27
N LYS A 82 25.89 -5.02 -12.97
CA LYS A 82 26.46 -4.08 -11.97
C LYS A 82 26.47 -4.73 -10.59
N SER A 83 27.63 -5.20 -10.15
CA SER A 83 27.95 -5.29 -8.73
C SER A 83 28.06 -3.85 -8.23
N PHE A 84 26.91 -3.21 -7.99
CA PHE A 84 26.85 -1.87 -7.42
C PHE A 84 26.48 -2.05 -5.96
N GLU A 85 27.37 -1.61 -5.08
CA GLU A 85 27.20 -1.53 -3.64
C GLU A 85 26.10 -0.49 -3.35
N ILE A 86 24.85 -0.90 -3.62
CA ILE A 86 23.67 -0.09 -3.43
C ILE A 86 23.18 -0.38 -2.03
N ASP A 87 22.94 0.66 -1.24
CA ASP A 87 22.08 0.53 -0.07
C ASP A 87 20.65 0.23 -0.56
N ILE A 88 20.33 -1.07 -0.66
CA ILE A 88 19.04 -1.55 -1.16
C ILE A 88 18.01 -1.32 -0.06
N LYS A 89 17.35 -0.15 -0.11
CA LYS A 89 16.23 0.14 0.78
C LYS A 89 14.96 -0.59 0.33
N VAL A 90 14.70 -1.75 0.92
CA VAL A 90 13.47 -2.54 0.69
C VAL A 90 12.27 -1.79 1.28
N LYS A 91 11.39 -1.25 0.44
CA LYS A 91 10.19 -0.52 0.90
C LYS A 91 8.98 -1.42 1.15
N TYR A 92 8.79 -2.43 0.31
CA TYR A 92 7.62 -3.33 0.35
C TYR A 92 8.03 -4.78 0.09
N TRP A 93 7.47 -5.67 0.88
CA TRP A 93 7.45 -7.11 0.70
C TRP A 93 6.19 -7.52 -0.04
N ILE A 94 6.33 -8.51 -0.93
CA ILE A 94 5.25 -9.02 -1.76
C ILE A 94 5.03 -10.47 -1.37
N VAL A 95 3.89 -10.78 -0.74
CA VAL A 95 3.55 -12.12 -0.24
C VAL A 95 2.47 -12.74 -1.11
N PRO A 96 2.68 -13.90 -1.75
CA PRO A 96 1.67 -14.52 -2.59
C PRO A 96 0.45 -14.95 -1.77
N LYS A 97 -0.74 -14.68 -2.27
CA LYS A 97 -1.98 -15.20 -1.69
C LYS A 97 -2.28 -16.57 -2.28
N ILE A 98 -2.28 -17.60 -1.43
CA ILE A 98 -2.53 -19.00 -1.80
C ILE A 98 -3.77 -19.12 -2.71
N GLY A 99 -3.66 -19.88 -3.79
CA GLY A 99 -4.76 -20.13 -4.74
C GLY A 99 -5.14 -18.94 -5.63
N THR A 100 -4.43 -17.81 -5.60
CA THR A 100 -4.73 -16.64 -6.45
C THR A 100 -3.47 -16.06 -7.11
N LYS A 101 -3.62 -15.39 -8.26
CA LYS A 101 -2.54 -14.62 -8.91
C LYS A 101 -2.34 -13.23 -8.28
N LYS A 102 -2.69 -13.06 -7.00
CA LYS A 102 -2.63 -11.81 -6.26
C LYS A 102 -1.59 -11.92 -5.14
N TYR A 103 -1.03 -10.78 -4.78
CA TYR A 103 0.00 -10.68 -3.77
C TYR A 103 -0.38 -9.59 -2.76
N PHE A 104 -0.17 -9.88 -1.47
CA PHE A 104 -0.25 -8.89 -0.42
C PHE A 104 0.99 -8.00 -0.45
N VAL A 105 0.76 -6.70 -0.25
CA VAL A 105 1.81 -5.70 -0.11
C VAL A 105 1.97 -5.39 1.37
N ILE A 106 3.14 -5.73 1.92
CA ILE A 106 3.49 -5.46 3.32
C ILE A 106 4.63 -4.46 3.33
N LYS A 107 4.47 -3.30 3.97
CA LYS A 107 5.54 -2.32 4.09
C LYS A 107 6.68 -2.89 4.95
N SER A 108 7.91 -2.70 4.51
CA SER A 108 9.08 -3.03 5.32
C SER A 108 9.13 -2.13 6.55
N PHE A 109 9.48 -2.72 7.69
CA PHE A 109 9.77 -1.97 8.90
C PHE A 109 11.26 -1.65 8.87
N ASP A 110 11.59 -0.37 8.70
CA ASP A 110 12.95 0.11 8.93
C ASP A 110 13.09 0.24 10.46
N PHE A 111 13.91 -0.60 11.09
CA PHE A 111 14.29 -0.50 12.50
C PHE A 111 15.53 0.39 12.66
#